data_AF-A0A3S0CS71-F1
#
_entry.id   AF-A0A3S0CS71-F1
#
_cell.length_a   1.000
_cell.length_b   1.000
_cell.length_c   1.000
_cell.angle_alpha   90.00
_cell.angle_beta   90.00
_cell.angle_gamma   90.00
#
_symmetry.space_group_name_H-M   'P 1'
#
loop_
_entity.id
_entity.type
_entity.pdbx_description
1 polymer ?
#
loop_
_entity_poly.entity_id
_entity_poly.type
_entity_poly.pdbx_seq_one_letter_code
_entity_poly.pdbx_strand_id
1 'polypeptide(L)'
;MLYEQHTCRKCGGGLSGRQTVYCSQRCSKLYLKSQYRKRKRDKINEYNRNYRRAKPEVIKTQKIRHRSKKLLELGAFCNRCGVKEDLHMHHVRPRSMMGTDHASNMMVLCGECHRLWHYACDEVMERYWSGRAV
;
A
#
# COMPACT_ATOMS: atom_id res chain seq x y z
N MET A 1 -0.07 32.24 -47.52
CA MET A 1 0.70 31.05 -47.10
C MET A 1 0.82 31.07 -45.57
N LEU A 2 0.15 30.16 -44.86
CA LEU A 2 0.26 30.05 -43.41
C LEU A 2 1.56 29.31 -43.09
N TYR A 3 2.54 30.00 -42.51
CA TYR A 3 3.78 29.36 -42.03
C TYR A 3 3.44 28.48 -40.83
N GLU A 4 3.63 27.16 -40.94
CA GLU A 4 3.50 26.24 -39.82
C GLU A 4 4.54 26.59 -38.75
N GLN A 5 4.07 27.13 -37.63
CA GLN A 5 4.90 27.33 -36.45
C GLN A 5 5.12 25.96 -35.79
N HIS A 6 6.26 25.34 -36.07
CA HIS A 6 6.63 24.11 -35.38
C HIS A 6 7.05 24.42 -33.95
N THR A 7 6.56 23.62 -33.00
CA THR A 7 6.88 23.75 -31.56
C THR A 7 7.61 22.52 -31.04
N CYS A 8 8.48 22.72 -30.05
CA CYS A 8 9.25 21.66 -29.44
C CYS A 8 8.35 20.72 -28.63
N ARG A 9 8.40 19.41 -28.92
CA ARG A 9 7.63 18.38 -28.19
C ARG A 9 7.95 18.27 -26.70
N LYS A 10 9.05 18.87 -26.21
CA LYS A 10 9.45 18.83 -24.80
C LYS A 10 9.04 20.06 -24.00
N CYS A 11 9.30 21.26 -24.53
CA CYS A 11 9.14 22.52 -23.81
C CYS A 11 8.06 23.43 -24.41
N GLY A 12 7.51 23.09 -25.60
CA GLY A 12 6.53 23.91 -26.30
C GLY A 12 7.08 25.17 -26.98
N GLY A 13 8.38 25.48 -26.82
CA GLY A 13 9.00 26.63 -27.47
C GLY A 13 9.03 26.50 -29.00
N GLY A 14 8.92 27.64 -29.69
CA GLY A 14 9.01 27.70 -31.15
C GLY A 14 10.33 27.14 -31.68
N LEU A 15 10.26 26.43 -32.79
CA LEU A 15 11.43 25.90 -33.49
C LEU A 15 11.86 26.88 -34.57
N SER A 16 13.16 27.12 -34.67
CA SER A 16 13.76 27.95 -35.71
C SER A 16 14.89 27.18 -36.42
N GLY A 17 15.14 27.52 -37.69
CA GLY A 17 16.16 26.86 -38.49
C GLY A 17 15.81 25.41 -38.88
N ARG A 18 16.81 24.52 -38.94
CA ARG A 18 16.65 23.12 -39.43
C ARG A 18 15.99 22.16 -38.43
N GLN A 19 15.64 22.62 -37.23
CA GLN A 19 15.08 21.77 -36.20
C GLN A 19 13.57 21.59 -36.39
N THR A 20 13.11 20.34 -36.50
CA THR A 20 11.70 20.02 -36.80
C THR A 20 10.92 19.40 -35.65
N VAL A 21 11.60 18.97 -34.57
CA VAL A 21 10.96 18.21 -33.46
C VAL A 21 11.35 18.72 -32.06
N TYR A 22 12.62 19.09 -31.86
CA TYR A 22 13.13 19.55 -30.57
C TYR A 22 14.03 20.77 -30.75
N CYS A 23 13.90 21.76 -29.86
CA CYS A 23 14.71 22.99 -29.90
C CYS A 23 16.17 22.77 -29.49
N SER A 24 16.50 21.61 -28.92
CA SER A 24 17.85 21.25 -28.47
C SER A 24 18.00 19.75 -28.23
N GLN A 25 19.25 19.28 -28.25
CA GLN A 25 19.58 17.91 -27.84
C GLN A 25 19.12 17.60 -26.41
N ARG A 26 19.20 18.59 -25.49
CA ARG A 26 18.70 18.48 -24.12
C ARG A 26 17.19 18.21 -24.10
N CYS A 27 16.41 18.94 -24.89
CA CYS A 27 14.97 18.74 -24.99
C CYS A 27 14.62 17.35 -25.55
N SER A 28 15.34 16.89 -26.58
CA SER A 28 15.19 15.53 -27.11
C SER A 28 15.44 14.46 -26.04
N LYS A 29 16.58 14.52 -25.35
CA LYS A 29 16.97 13.55 -24.30
C LYS A 29 15.98 13.50 -23.15
N LEU A 30 15.52 14.65 -22.66
CA LEU A 30 14.54 14.70 -21.58
C LEU A 30 13.17 14.16 -21.99
N TYR A 31 12.73 14.44 -23.22
CA TYR A 31 11.46 13.91 -23.72
C TYR A 31 11.51 12.40 -23.86
N LEU A 32 12.55 11.87 -24.52
CA LEU A 32 12.72 10.43 -24.71
C LEU A 32 12.84 9.69 -23.37
N LYS A 33 13.56 10.24 -22.39
CA LYS A 33 13.62 9.68 -21.02
C LYS A 33 12.24 9.65 -20.34
N SER A 34 11.43 10.69 -20.51
CA SER A 34 10.05 10.74 -20.01
C SER A 34 9.18 9.68 -20.68
N GLN A 35 9.28 9.54 -22.01
CA GLN A 35 8.54 8.52 -22.77
C GLN A 35 8.93 7.09 -22.35
N TYR A 36 10.22 6.83 -22.11
CA TYR A 36 10.69 5.56 -21.58
C TYR A 36 10.08 5.26 -20.20
N ARG A 37 10.12 6.24 -19.27
CA ARG A 37 9.52 6.10 -17.93
C ARG A 37 8.02 5.81 -18.00
N LYS A 38 7.29 6.49 -18.91
CA LYS A 38 5.87 6.24 -19.16
C LYS A 38 5.63 4.81 -19.64
N ARG A 39 6.34 4.36 -20.69
CA ARG A 39 6.22 2.97 -21.19
C ARG A 39 6.51 1.92 -20.13
N LYS A 40 7.53 2.14 -19.28
CA LYS A 40 7.85 1.23 -18.16
C LYS A 40 6.70 1.17 -17.14
N ARG A 41 6.11 2.31 -16.79
CA ARG A 41 4.93 2.39 -15.91
C ARG A 41 3.74 1.66 -16.53
N ASP A 42 3.49 1.85 -17.83
CA ASP A 42 2.37 1.23 -18.53
C ASP A 42 2.50 -0.29 -18.54
N LYS A 43 3.71 -0.83 -18.78
CA LYS A 43 3.99 -2.28 -18.65
C LYS A 43 3.73 -2.82 -17.26
N ILE A 44 4.15 -2.11 -16.21
CA ILE A 44 3.89 -2.51 -14.81
C ILE A 44 2.38 -2.50 -14.52
N ASN A 45 1.68 -1.47 -14.98
CA ASN A 45 0.23 -1.36 -14.81
C ASN A 45 -0.51 -2.48 -15.55
N GLU A 46 -0.07 -2.81 -16.75
CA GLU A 46 -0.60 -3.93 -17.53
C GLU A 46 -0.38 -5.28 -16.85
N TYR A 47 0.84 -5.55 -16.39
CA TYR A 47 1.15 -6.72 -15.57
C TYR A 47 0.22 -6.79 -14.34
N ASN A 48 0.08 -5.70 -13.60
CA ASN A 48 -0.79 -5.65 -12.42
C ASN A 48 -2.27 -5.90 -12.76
N ARG A 49 -2.76 -5.39 -13.90
CA ARG A 49 -4.13 -5.66 -14.38
C ARG A 49 -4.30 -7.14 -14.69
N ASN A 50 -3.37 -7.73 -15.43
CA ASN A 50 -3.41 -9.14 -15.80
C ASN A 50 -3.32 -10.03 -14.56
N TYR A 51 -2.43 -9.69 -13.61
CA TYR A 51 -2.34 -10.37 -12.32
C TYR A 51 -3.66 -10.31 -11.55
N ARG A 52 -4.31 -9.14 -11.46
CA ARG A 52 -5.62 -9.01 -10.79
C ARG A 52 -6.73 -9.83 -11.46
N ARG A 53 -6.72 -9.92 -12.79
CA ARG A 53 -7.68 -10.74 -13.57
C ARG A 53 -7.44 -12.23 -13.40
N ALA A 54 -6.18 -12.64 -13.40
CA ALA A 54 -5.77 -14.05 -13.28
C ALA A 54 -5.74 -14.55 -11.84
N LYS A 55 -5.80 -13.65 -10.84
CA LYS A 55 -5.76 -14.03 -9.43
C LYS A 55 -7.05 -14.81 -9.09
N PRO A 56 -6.95 -16.09 -8.68
CA PRO A 56 -8.12 -16.85 -8.28
C PRO A 56 -8.82 -16.20 -7.06
N GLU A 57 -10.16 -16.17 -7.09
CA GLU A 57 -11.04 -15.61 -6.05
C GLU A 57 -10.69 -16.07 -4.62
N VAL A 58 -10.05 -17.24 -4.51
CA VAL A 58 -9.73 -17.94 -3.26
C VAL A 58 -8.67 -17.23 -2.40
N ILE A 59 -7.83 -16.36 -2.96
CA ILE A 59 -6.84 -15.58 -2.18
C ILE A 59 -7.28 -14.11 -2.05
N LYS A 60 -8.53 -13.90 -1.65
CA LYS A 60 -8.89 -12.71 -0.86
C LYS A 60 -8.36 -12.96 0.55
N THR A 61 -7.04 -12.81 0.74
CA THR A 61 -6.54 -12.52 2.10
C THR A 61 -7.30 -11.27 2.51
N GLN A 62 -8.28 -11.46 3.39
CA GLN A 62 -9.05 -10.36 3.94
C GLN A 62 -8.00 -9.47 4.59
N LYS A 63 -7.59 -8.40 3.91
CA LYS A 63 -6.83 -7.33 4.55
C LYS A 63 -7.83 -6.71 5.50
N ILE A 64 -7.96 -7.30 6.69
CA ILE A 64 -8.86 -6.79 7.71
C ILE A 64 -8.25 -5.45 8.10
N ARG A 65 -8.78 -4.39 7.48
CA ARG A 65 -8.41 -3.02 7.82
C ARG A 65 -8.85 -2.84 9.27
N HIS A 66 -7.93 -2.34 10.09
CA HIS A 66 -8.10 -1.86 11.47
C HIS A 66 -9.26 -0.87 11.61
N ARG A 67 -10.49 -1.31 11.40
CA ARG A 67 -11.69 -0.48 11.47
C ARG A 67 -12.65 -1.16 12.42
N SER A 68 -12.59 -0.69 13.65
CA SER A 68 -13.57 -0.91 14.73
C SER A 68 -15.00 -1.05 14.22
N LYS A 69 -15.41 -0.17 13.31
CA LYS A 69 -16.76 -0.17 12.70
C LYS A 69 -17.19 -1.52 12.07
N LYS A 70 -16.30 -2.22 11.35
CA LYS A 70 -16.67 -3.49 10.70
C LYS A 70 -16.79 -4.64 11.70
N LEU A 71 -16.02 -4.59 12.79
CA LEU A 71 -16.13 -5.57 13.88
C LEU A 71 -17.48 -5.42 14.60
N LEU A 72 -17.89 -4.16 14.86
CA LEU A 72 -19.20 -3.83 15.41
C LEU A 72 -20.35 -4.33 14.51
N GLU A 73 -20.29 -4.10 13.20
CA GLU A 73 -21.29 -4.58 12.23
C GLU A 73 -21.41 -6.12 12.18
N LEU A 74 -20.34 -6.84 12.51
CA LEU A 74 -20.32 -8.31 12.56
C LEU A 74 -20.73 -8.88 13.93
N GLY A 75 -21.15 -8.04 14.88
CA GLY A 75 -21.50 -8.47 16.22
C GLY A 75 -20.30 -8.98 17.04
N ALA A 76 -19.09 -8.54 16.71
CA ALA A 76 -17.90 -8.91 17.45
C ALA A 76 -17.95 -8.43 18.91
N PHE A 77 -17.14 -9.05 19.74
CA PHE A 77 -16.97 -8.71 21.15
C PHE A 77 -15.49 -8.80 21.51
N CYS A 78 -15.10 -8.10 22.58
CA CYS A 78 -13.77 -8.19 23.14
C CYS A 78 -13.50 -9.63 23.59
N ASN A 79 -12.46 -10.27 23.05
CA ASN A 79 -12.08 -11.64 23.42
C ASN A 79 -11.60 -11.77 24.87
N ARG A 80 -11.29 -10.65 25.56
CA ARG A 80 -10.85 -10.64 26.96
C ARG A 80 -11.99 -10.38 27.95
N CYS A 81 -12.87 -9.41 27.69
CA CYS A 81 -13.91 -9.00 28.66
C CYS A 81 -15.35 -9.05 28.11
N GLY A 82 -15.55 -9.33 26.81
CA GLY A 82 -16.89 -9.52 26.22
C GLY A 82 -17.65 -8.24 25.84
N VAL A 83 -17.13 -7.04 26.12
CA VAL A 83 -17.81 -5.79 25.69
C VAL A 83 -17.88 -5.71 24.16
N LYS A 84 -18.92 -5.06 23.64
CA LYS A 84 -19.21 -4.95 22.19
C LYS A 84 -18.84 -3.59 21.59
N GLU A 85 -18.37 -2.66 22.42
CA GLU A 85 -18.05 -1.29 22.03
C GLU A 85 -16.54 -1.05 21.98
N ASP A 86 -16.14 0.02 21.29
CA ASP A 86 -14.74 0.44 21.15
C ASP A 86 -13.78 -0.70 20.80
N LEU A 87 -14.17 -1.51 19.80
CA LEU A 87 -13.44 -2.72 19.42
C LEU A 87 -12.29 -2.41 18.46
N HIS A 88 -11.11 -2.95 18.74
CA HIS A 88 -9.91 -2.84 17.94
C HIS A 88 -9.36 -4.22 17.62
N MET A 89 -8.68 -4.35 16.49
CA MET A 89 -7.93 -5.57 16.22
C MET A 89 -6.53 -5.48 16.79
N HIS A 90 -6.13 -6.53 17.49
CA HIS A 90 -4.82 -6.69 18.08
C HIS A 90 -4.06 -7.84 17.40
N HIS A 91 -2.78 -7.62 17.13
CA HIS A 91 -1.88 -8.66 16.62
C HIS A 91 -1.29 -9.46 17.80
N VAL A 92 -1.61 -10.74 17.92
CA VAL A 92 -1.07 -11.61 19.00
C VAL A 92 0.45 -11.73 18.92
N ARG A 93 0.99 -11.91 17.72
CA ARG A 93 2.41 -11.67 17.41
C ARG A 93 2.54 -10.29 16.77
N PRO A 94 3.29 -9.35 17.36
CA PRO A 94 3.43 -7.99 16.83
C PRO A 94 4.02 -7.95 15.41
N ARG A 95 3.66 -6.91 14.64
CA ARG A 95 4.20 -6.67 13.29
C ARG A 95 5.71 -6.44 13.27
N SER A 96 6.26 -5.78 14.30
CA SER A 96 7.70 -5.61 14.50
C SER A 96 8.45 -6.94 14.50
N MET A 97 7.76 -8.02 14.88
CA MET A 97 8.28 -9.37 14.94
C MET A 97 7.77 -10.27 13.81
N MET A 98 7.42 -9.70 12.66
CA MET A 98 6.89 -10.44 11.49
C MET A 98 5.52 -11.10 11.73
N GLY A 99 4.73 -10.61 12.68
CA GLY A 99 3.32 -10.97 12.82
C GLY A 99 2.52 -10.67 11.55
N THR A 100 1.71 -11.63 11.12
CA THR A 100 0.90 -11.52 9.90
C THR A 100 -0.49 -10.94 10.19
N ASP A 101 -1.17 -10.44 9.15
CA ASP A 101 -2.59 -10.02 9.23
C ASP A 101 -3.56 -11.21 9.03
N HIS A 102 -3.11 -12.46 9.22
CA HIS A 102 -3.99 -13.62 9.15
C HIS A 102 -4.92 -13.67 10.37
N ALA A 103 -6.15 -14.14 10.19
CA ALA A 103 -7.14 -14.21 11.27
C ALA A 103 -6.64 -15.01 12.50
N SER A 104 -5.77 -16.00 12.30
CA SER A 104 -5.15 -16.78 13.37
C SER A 104 -4.14 -16.00 14.23
N ASN A 105 -3.64 -14.85 13.76
CA ASN A 105 -2.73 -13.97 14.50
C ASN A 105 -3.41 -12.70 15.00
N MET A 106 -4.74 -12.62 14.88
CA MET A 106 -5.53 -11.44 15.21
C MET A 106 -6.56 -11.78 16.27
N MET A 107 -6.76 -10.88 17.23
CA MET A 107 -7.85 -10.94 18.20
C MET A 107 -8.56 -9.59 18.28
N VAL A 108 -9.81 -9.59 18.73
CA VAL A 108 -10.61 -8.39 18.94
C VAL A 108 -10.56 -8.00 20.42
N LEU A 109 -10.15 -6.78 20.72
CA LEU A 109 -10.09 -6.25 22.08
C LEU A 109 -10.80 -4.89 22.15
N CYS A 110 -11.43 -4.56 23.28
CA CYS A 110 -11.85 -3.17 23.52
C CYS A 110 -10.64 -2.28 23.78
N GLY A 111 -10.78 -0.95 23.65
CA GLY A 111 -9.64 -0.02 23.84
C GLY A 111 -8.95 -0.15 25.19
N GLU A 112 -9.70 -0.44 26.26
CA GLU A 112 -9.11 -0.68 27.59
C GLU A 112 -8.26 -1.96 27.62
N CYS A 113 -8.83 -3.09 27.19
CA CYS A 113 -8.10 -4.35 27.14
C CYS A 113 -6.93 -4.31 26.15
N HIS A 114 -7.07 -3.56 25.05
CA HIS A 114 -6.03 -3.35 24.06
C HIS A 114 -4.81 -2.64 24.65
N ARG A 115 -5.06 -1.55 25.41
CA ARG A 115 -3.99 -0.85 26.13
C ARG A 115 -3.35 -1.74 27.18
N LEU A 116 -4.14 -2.40 28.01
CA LEU A 116 -3.62 -3.32 29.04
C LEU A 116 -2.74 -4.42 28.43
N TRP A 117 -3.11 -4.93 27.26
CA TRP A 117 -2.29 -5.92 26.56
C TRP A 117 -0.93 -5.36 26.17
N HIS A 118 -0.88 -4.16 25.58
CA HIS A 118 0.37 -3.48 25.25
C HIS A 118 1.24 -3.17 26.47
N TYR A 119 0.64 -2.91 27.64
CA TYR A 119 1.40 -2.61 28.86
C TYR A 119 1.84 -3.84 29.65
N ALA A 120 1.03 -4.91 29.69
CA ALA A 120 1.25 -6.05 30.57
C ALA A 120 1.73 -7.32 29.85
N CYS A 121 1.30 -7.53 28.60
CA CYS A 121 1.58 -8.76 27.86
C CYS A 121 2.65 -8.56 26.80
N ASP A 122 2.74 -7.41 26.15
CA ASP A 122 3.70 -7.22 25.05
C ASP A 122 5.14 -7.44 25.49
N GLU A 123 5.56 -6.99 26.67
CA GLU A 123 6.95 -7.24 27.13
C GLU A 123 7.23 -8.74 27.28
N VAL A 124 6.31 -9.49 27.88
CA VAL A 124 6.44 -10.95 28.08
C VAL A 124 6.40 -11.69 26.75
N MET A 125 5.47 -11.31 25.88
CA MET A 125 5.31 -11.90 24.56
C MET A 125 6.46 -11.53 23.63
N GLU A 126 7.03 -10.34 23.75
CA GLU A 126 8.20 -9.90 23.01
C GLU A 126 9.42 -10.75 23.37
N ARG A 127 9.61 -11.08 24.66
CA ARG A 127 10.65 -12.03 25.10
C ARG A 127 10.44 -13.41 24.48
N TYR A 128 9.21 -13.95 24.58
CA TYR A 128 8.84 -15.24 23.99
C TYR A 128 9.11 -15.29 22.47
N TRP A 129 8.63 -14.29 21.72
CA TRP A 129 8.78 -14.25 20.26
C TRP A 129 10.18 -13.88 19.80
N SER A 130 10.99 -13.19 20.61
CA SER A 130 12.40 -12.92 20.34
C SER A 130 13.32 -14.08 20.70
N GLY A 131 12.79 -15.18 21.26
CA GLY A 131 13.59 -16.31 21.71
C GLY A 131 14.45 -16.00 22.94
N ARG A 132 14.16 -14.90 23.66
CA ARG A 132 14.75 -14.61 24.96
C ARG A 132 13.89 -15.35 25.98
N ALA A 133 14.45 -16.41 26.57
CA ALA A 133 13.75 -17.30 27.49
C ALA A 133 12.96 -16.51 28.55
N VAL A 134 11.74 -17.01 28.84
CA VAL A 134 10.95 -16.65 30.03
C VAL A 134 11.60 -17.21 31.28
#